data_AF-A0A1A7R4E5-F1
#
_entry.id   AF-A0A1A7R4E5-F1
#
_cell.length_a   1.000
_cell.length_b   1.000
_cell.length_c   1.000
_cell.angle_alpha   90.00
_cell.angle_beta   90.00
_cell.angle_gamma   90.00
#
_symmetry.space_group_name_H-M   'P 1'
#
loop_
_entity.id
_entity.type
_entity.pdbx_description
1 polymer ?
#
loop_
_entity_poly.entity_id
_entity_poly.type
_entity_poly.pdbx_seq_one_letter_code
_entity_poly.pdbx_strand_id
1 'polypeptide(L)'
;MKNPHYENASSKIVETLINPTLIHSTPTPQKKSHFMRLLTFGSILCSLLFISCTDDTIETDASVPDTKADLAFTLAPAESELIRIDGTSSSSEEEFNRASNAAGNDRGRFNITFRYLVDLTPRQLDVFESAAARWERIIIKDVPSFTGTLPSAFIGVPAIEGTVDDIVIEVVIAPIDGPGRILGQAGPRFVRNSDNLTLSGVMFFDVDDLDFLDELDLFEDVIVHEMGHVLGIGTLWNFNRMLRQGPNSNPYFTGKFANIHWNAEGGLNELPIENMGGPGTRLSHWRESLLRNELMTGFINLGENPLSRITAGSLRDLGYGSAMVGEQYDLPKGTPGVDINELAASRSDQGINIAEMEVILEPIGVVSTNE
;
A
#
# COMPACT_ATOMS: atom_id res chain seq x y z
N MET A 1 -55.27 -35.38 -25.82
CA MET A 1 -56.45 -36.13 -25.30
C MET A 1 -56.02 -36.89 -24.06
N LYS A 2 -56.72 -36.62 -22.94
CA LYS A 2 -56.89 -37.41 -21.69
C LYS A 2 -55.69 -38.12 -21.05
N ASN A 3 -55.30 -37.59 -19.89
CA ASN A 3 -54.77 -38.33 -18.72
C ASN A 3 -55.93 -39.07 -18.00
N PRO A 4 -55.69 -40.16 -17.26
CA PRO A 4 -55.79 -40.09 -15.79
C PRO A 4 -54.84 -41.09 -15.03
N HIS A 5 -54.13 -40.67 -13.97
CA HIS A 5 -54.41 -40.83 -12.52
C HIS A 5 -53.97 -42.12 -11.78
N TYR A 6 -53.22 -41.88 -10.68
CA TYR A 6 -53.21 -42.53 -9.33
C TYR A 6 -52.93 -44.06 -9.23
N GLU A 7 -52.28 -44.65 -8.21
CA GLU A 7 -52.26 -44.36 -6.77
C GLU A 7 -51.19 -45.19 -5.99
N ASN A 8 -50.76 -44.62 -4.87
CA ASN A 8 -50.16 -45.12 -3.61
C ASN A 8 -49.97 -46.62 -3.28
N ALA A 9 -48.86 -46.92 -2.58
CA ALA A 9 -48.80 -47.50 -1.21
C ALA A 9 -47.30 -47.74 -0.85
N SER A 10 -46.67 -47.11 0.15
CA SER A 10 -46.85 -47.14 1.62
C SER A 10 -46.31 -48.39 2.33
N SER A 11 -45.59 -48.12 3.42
CA SER A 11 -45.42 -48.94 4.64
C SER A 11 -44.20 -49.88 4.73
N LYS A 12 -43.45 -50.02 5.83
CA LYS A 12 -43.29 -49.38 7.16
C LYS A 12 -42.06 -50.08 7.80
N ILE A 13 -41.15 -49.37 8.47
CA ILE A 13 -40.92 -49.35 9.95
C ILE A 13 -40.59 -50.71 10.58
N VAL A 14 -39.45 -50.81 11.30
CA VAL A 14 -39.27 -51.04 12.77
C VAL A 14 -37.75 -50.82 13.04
N GLU A 15 -37.29 -49.75 13.70
CA GLU A 15 -37.21 -49.54 15.18
C GLU A 15 -36.31 -50.61 15.88
N THR A 16 -35.47 -50.38 16.89
CA THR A 16 -35.27 -49.26 17.83
C THR A 16 -34.01 -49.52 18.70
N LEU A 17 -33.43 -48.42 19.23
CA LEU A 17 -32.93 -48.19 20.61
C LEU A 17 -31.67 -48.96 21.12
N ILE A 18 -30.81 -48.45 22.01
CA ILE A 18 -31.00 -47.59 23.21
C ILE A 18 -29.72 -46.72 23.42
N ASN A 19 -29.94 -45.43 23.68
CA ASN A 19 -29.08 -44.48 24.41
C ASN A 19 -29.38 -44.66 25.93
N PRO A 20 -28.61 -44.20 26.95
CA PRO A 20 -28.67 -42.76 27.26
C PRO A 20 -27.56 -42.11 28.16
N THR A 21 -27.35 -40.80 27.97
CA THR A 21 -27.27 -39.68 28.97
C THR A 21 -26.16 -39.63 30.05
N LEU A 22 -25.69 -38.49 30.62
CA LEU A 22 -25.88 -37.01 30.59
C LEU A 22 -24.84 -36.42 31.61
N ILE A 23 -24.29 -35.21 31.57
CA ILE A 23 -24.71 -33.88 32.12
C ILE A 23 -23.41 -33.01 32.06
N HIS A 24 -23.32 -31.87 31.34
CA HIS A 24 -23.54 -30.45 31.71
C HIS A 24 -22.58 -29.79 32.74
N SER A 25 -21.87 -28.71 32.36
CA SER A 25 -21.79 -27.40 33.08
C SER A 25 -20.84 -26.38 32.42
N THR A 26 -21.12 -25.10 32.69
CA THR A 26 -20.74 -23.81 32.05
C THR A 26 -19.37 -23.21 32.44
N PRO A 27 -18.87 -22.14 31.78
CA PRO A 27 -17.60 -21.47 32.10
C PRO A 27 -17.77 -20.16 32.92
N THR A 28 -16.78 -19.82 33.78
CA THR A 28 -16.34 -18.47 34.24
C THR A 28 -15.34 -18.59 35.43
N PRO A 29 -14.69 -17.52 35.94
CA PRO A 29 -13.48 -16.86 35.46
C PRO A 29 -12.27 -17.06 36.42
N GLN A 30 -11.02 -16.91 35.98
CA GLN A 30 -9.85 -16.94 36.90
C GLN A 30 -9.25 -15.56 37.19
N LYS A 31 -9.00 -15.37 38.49
CA LYS A 31 -8.60 -14.15 39.20
C LYS A 31 -7.12 -13.82 39.03
N LYS A 32 -6.84 -12.52 39.07
CA LYS A 32 -5.54 -11.88 39.34
C LYS A 32 -4.90 -12.45 40.61
N SER A 33 -3.60 -12.71 40.55
CA SER A 33 -2.75 -13.01 41.72
C SER A 33 -1.69 -11.92 41.88
N HIS A 34 -1.78 -11.20 43.00
CA HIS A 34 -0.73 -10.32 43.51
C HIS A 34 0.39 -11.19 44.11
N PHE A 35 1.63 -11.01 43.65
CA PHE A 35 2.80 -11.51 44.36
C PHE A 35 3.51 -10.37 45.07
N MET A 36 3.36 -10.36 46.40
CA MET A 36 4.03 -9.50 47.35
C MET A 36 5.37 -10.15 47.70
N ARG A 37 6.50 -9.45 47.52
CA ARG A 37 7.81 -9.86 48.04
C ARG A 37 8.37 -8.84 49.04
N LEU A 38 8.15 -9.22 50.30
CA LEU A 38 9.02 -9.11 51.48
C LEU A 38 10.18 -8.10 51.46
N LEU A 39 10.05 -7.13 52.38
CA LEU A 39 11.15 -6.39 52.99
C LEU A 39 12.10 -7.33 53.75
N THR A 40 13.40 -7.07 53.63
CA THR A 40 14.38 -7.39 54.67
C THR A 40 15.12 -6.12 55.07
N PHE A 41 14.85 -5.67 56.29
CA PHE A 41 15.58 -4.61 57.00
C PHE A 41 16.82 -5.22 57.66
N GLY A 42 17.98 -4.63 57.41
CA GLY A 42 19.20 -4.81 58.21
C GLY A 42 19.71 -3.43 58.64
N SER A 43 19.45 -3.06 59.89
CA SER A 43 19.99 -1.87 60.56
C SER A 43 21.35 -2.16 61.19
N ILE A 44 22.11 -1.08 61.48
CA ILE A 44 23.34 -0.90 62.32
C ILE A 44 24.36 -0.14 61.45
N LEU A 45 24.99 1.01 61.78
CA LEU A 45 25.34 1.76 63.01
C LEU A 45 25.72 3.19 62.49
N CYS A 46 25.22 4.29 63.07
CA CYS A 46 25.95 5.17 64.01
C CYS A 46 26.85 6.26 63.40
N SER A 47 26.75 7.45 64.01
CA SER A 47 27.73 8.56 64.09
C SER A 47 27.85 9.58 62.95
N LEU A 48 27.16 10.71 63.16
CA LEU A 48 27.71 12.07 63.28
C LEU A 48 28.94 12.50 62.43
N LEU A 49 28.63 13.39 61.48
CA LEU A 49 29.29 14.65 61.11
C LEU A 49 30.84 14.72 61.07
N PHE A 50 31.37 14.81 59.84
CA PHE A 50 32.44 15.75 59.51
C PHE A 50 32.17 16.38 58.14
N ILE A 51 32.14 17.71 58.11
CA ILE A 51 32.19 18.53 56.89
C ILE A 51 33.63 18.48 56.38
N SER A 52 33.82 18.09 55.12
CA SER A 52 35.04 18.36 54.38
C SER A 52 34.65 18.63 52.92
N CYS A 53 34.80 19.89 52.51
CA CYS A 53 34.78 20.27 51.11
C CYS A 53 36.14 19.93 50.50
N THR A 54 36.15 19.19 49.40
CA THR A 54 37.24 19.22 48.45
C THR A 54 36.63 19.14 47.05
N ASP A 55 36.99 20.10 46.21
CA ASP A 55 36.64 20.16 44.80
C ASP A 55 37.29 18.98 44.08
N ASP A 56 36.48 18.06 43.58
CA ASP A 56 36.90 17.15 42.52
C ASP A 56 36.27 17.61 41.21
N THR A 57 37.14 18.02 40.30
CA THR A 57 36.84 18.31 38.91
C THR A 57 36.24 17.07 38.25
N ILE A 58 34.94 17.11 37.97
CA ILE A 58 34.29 16.16 37.08
C ILE A 58 34.78 16.48 35.67
N GLU A 59 35.57 15.57 35.10
CA GLU A 59 35.77 15.48 33.65
C GLU A 59 34.38 15.37 33.01
N THR A 60 33.97 16.45 32.36
CA THR A 60 32.80 16.46 31.49
C THR A 60 33.09 15.52 30.34
N ASP A 61 32.49 14.33 30.41
CA ASP A 61 32.31 13.43 29.28
C ASP A 61 31.83 14.28 28.10
N ALA A 62 32.66 14.32 27.06
CA ALA A 62 32.38 15.08 25.86
C ALA A 62 31.12 14.49 25.27
N SER A 63 30.01 15.21 25.37
CA SER A 63 28.80 14.94 24.60
C SER A 63 29.22 14.80 23.14
N VAL A 64 29.19 13.57 22.62
CA VAL A 64 29.19 13.33 21.19
C VAL A 64 28.03 14.16 20.65
N PRO A 65 28.27 15.16 19.79
CA PRO A 65 27.17 15.89 19.22
C PRO A 65 26.41 14.90 18.35
N ASP A 66 25.18 14.59 18.73
CA ASP A 66 24.20 13.91 17.90
C ASP A 66 23.84 14.86 16.75
N THR A 67 24.75 14.98 15.79
CA THR A 67 24.49 15.69 14.53
C THR A 67 23.77 14.73 13.60
N LYS A 68 22.52 14.37 13.92
CA LYS A 68 21.51 14.26 12.86
C LYS A 68 21.33 15.67 12.32
N ALA A 69 22.17 16.06 11.37
CA ALA A 69 21.84 17.24 10.57
C ALA A 69 20.49 16.93 9.91
N ASP A 70 19.49 17.78 10.14
CA ASP A 70 18.21 17.73 9.46
C ASP A 70 18.48 17.81 7.96
N LEU A 71 18.59 16.64 7.31
CA LEU A 71 18.70 16.53 5.88
C LEU A 71 17.35 16.94 5.32
N ALA A 72 17.25 18.19 4.88
CA ALA A 72 16.07 18.68 4.18
C ALA A 72 16.02 18.04 2.78
N PHE A 73 15.02 17.20 2.56
CA PHE A 73 14.74 16.63 1.25
C PHE A 73 13.68 17.47 0.53
N THR A 74 13.93 17.79 -0.74
CA THR A 74 12.99 18.53 -1.58
C THR A 74 12.77 17.75 -2.87
N LEU A 75 11.53 17.42 -3.19
CA LEU A 75 11.19 16.76 -4.45
C LEU A 75 11.54 17.67 -5.64
N ALA A 76 12.07 17.08 -6.70
CA ALA A 76 12.22 17.75 -7.98
C ALA A 76 10.83 18.15 -8.50
N PRO A 77 10.64 19.40 -8.96
CA PRO A 77 9.33 19.85 -9.41
C PRO A 77 8.91 19.13 -10.69
N ALA A 78 7.59 19.05 -10.92
CA ALA A 78 7.07 18.76 -12.24
C ALA A 78 7.23 20.01 -13.13
N GLU A 79 7.85 19.85 -14.29
CA GLU A 79 7.99 20.91 -15.29
C GLU A 79 6.77 20.93 -16.23
N SER A 80 6.61 22.00 -17.01
CA SER A 80 5.49 22.12 -17.96
C SER A 80 5.54 21.08 -19.10
N GLU A 81 6.73 20.57 -19.40
CA GLU A 81 6.96 19.51 -20.37
C GLU A 81 7.66 18.32 -19.69
N LEU A 82 7.28 17.11 -20.11
CA LEU A 82 7.91 15.89 -19.60
C LEU A 82 9.38 15.83 -20.02
N ILE A 83 10.24 15.56 -19.04
CA ILE A 83 11.66 15.28 -19.26
C ILE A 83 11.76 14.01 -20.12
N ARG A 84 12.54 14.05 -21.20
CA ARG A 84 12.79 12.88 -22.04
C ARG A 84 14.22 12.39 -21.85
N ILE A 85 14.34 11.09 -21.59
CA ILE A 85 15.64 10.43 -21.42
C ILE A 85 15.71 9.26 -22.39
N ASP A 86 16.80 9.20 -23.14
CA ASP A 86 17.10 8.06 -24.00
C ASP A 86 18.11 7.15 -23.29
N GLY A 87 17.85 5.85 -23.33
CA GLY A 87 18.76 4.81 -22.87
C GLY A 87 18.72 3.62 -23.81
N THR A 88 19.24 2.49 -23.35
CA THR A 88 19.23 1.23 -24.10
C THR A 88 18.42 0.19 -23.36
N SER A 89 17.68 -0.64 -24.10
CA SER A 89 17.16 -1.89 -23.54
C SER A 89 18.30 -2.88 -23.38
N SER A 90 18.39 -3.56 -22.24
CA SER A 90 19.24 -4.74 -22.11
C SER A 90 18.46 -5.97 -22.57
N SER A 91 18.26 -6.11 -23.88
CA SER A 91 17.68 -7.33 -24.48
C SER A 91 18.78 -8.17 -25.12
N SER A 92 19.07 -9.33 -24.55
CA SER A 92 19.83 -10.34 -25.29
C SER A 92 18.83 -11.11 -26.18
N GLU A 93 18.88 -10.84 -27.49
CA GLU A 93 17.90 -11.29 -28.50
C GLU A 93 17.79 -12.83 -28.72
N GLU A 94 18.41 -13.68 -27.89
CA GLU A 94 18.24 -15.15 -27.96
C GLU A 94 17.13 -15.72 -27.04
N GLU A 95 16.45 -14.87 -26.26
CA GLU A 95 15.66 -15.27 -25.07
C GLU A 95 14.17 -15.57 -25.28
N PHE A 96 13.69 -15.86 -26.50
CA PHE A 96 12.24 -16.10 -26.70
C PHE A 96 11.75 -17.54 -26.45
N ASN A 97 12.59 -18.46 -25.97
CA ASN A 97 12.21 -19.85 -25.75
C ASN A 97 12.79 -20.44 -24.45
N ARG A 98 12.27 -20.03 -23.30
CA ARG A 98 12.04 -20.86 -22.09
C ARG A 98 11.60 -19.98 -20.92
N ALA A 99 10.72 -20.52 -20.07
CA ALA A 99 10.57 -20.01 -18.72
C ALA A 99 11.96 -20.02 -18.04
N SER A 100 12.37 -18.85 -17.55
CA SER A 100 13.67 -18.42 -16.99
C SER A 100 14.85 -18.33 -17.97
N ASN A 101 15.35 -17.10 -18.16
CA ASN A 101 16.75 -16.64 -18.18
C ASN A 101 16.74 -15.11 -17.99
N ALA A 102 17.49 -14.60 -17.01
CA ALA A 102 17.21 -13.31 -16.35
C ALA A 102 18.19 -12.20 -16.74
N ALA A 103 17.66 -11.01 -17.05
CA ALA A 103 18.24 -9.78 -16.50
C ALA A 103 17.72 -9.66 -15.06
N GLY A 104 18.57 -9.27 -14.10
CA GLY A 104 18.18 -9.19 -12.68
C GLY A 104 18.28 -10.50 -11.87
N ASN A 105 18.27 -10.38 -10.53
CA ASN A 105 18.37 -11.50 -9.58
C ASN A 105 16.99 -12.19 -9.34
N ASP A 106 15.92 -11.71 -9.97
CA ASP A 106 14.52 -12.12 -9.76
C ASP A 106 14.06 -13.30 -10.62
N ARG A 107 14.92 -13.79 -11.53
CA ARG A 107 14.65 -14.93 -12.42
C ARG A 107 13.54 -14.66 -13.46
N GLY A 108 13.38 -13.41 -13.89
CA GLY A 108 12.38 -12.97 -14.88
C GLY A 108 10.99 -12.76 -14.28
N ARG A 109 10.94 -12.39 -12.99
CA ARG A 109 9.72 -11.98 -12.29
C ARG A 109 9.82 -10.52 -11.95
N PHE A 110 8.67 -9.85 -11.92
CA PHE A 110 8.59 -8.46 -11.47
C PHE A 110 9.20 -8.29 -10.08
N ASN A 111 10.07 -7.29 -9.91
CA ASN A 111 10.76 -6.96 -8.69
C ASN A 111 10.73 -5.45 -8.39
N ILE A 112 10.46 -5.08 -7.14
CA ILE A 112 10.49 -3.69 -6.67
C ILE A 112 11.82 -3.47 -5.95
N THR A 113 12.65 -2.57 -6.48
CA THR A 113 13.93 -2.22 -5.84
C THR A 113 13.81 -0.92 -5.07
N PHE A 114 14.23 -0.91 -3.80
CA PHE A 114 14.30 0.33 -3.03
C PHE A 114 15.67 0.99 -3.07
N ARG A 115 15.66 2.32 -3.15
CA ARG A 115 16.81 3.18 -2.87
C ARG A 115 16.48 4.05 -1.66
N TYR A 116 16.85 3.58 -0.47
CA TYR A 116 16.72 4.34 0.77
C TYR A 116 17.74 5.48 0.79
N LEU A 117 17.28 6.72 0.94
CA LEU A 117 18.13 7.91 0.97
C LEU A 117 18.46 8.39 2.40
N VAL A 118 17.86 7.73 3.39
CA VAL A 118 18.09 7.91 4.83
C VAL A 118 18.24 6.54 5.48
N ASP A 119 18.88 6.51 6.66
CA ASP A 119 18.95 5.28 7.45
C ASP A 119 17.58 4.95 8.03
N LEU A 120 17.08 3.75 7.74
CA LEU A 120 15.83 3.23 8.28
C LEU A 120 16.08 2.25 9.42
N THR A 121 15.14 2.19 10.35
CA THR A 121 15.14 1.14 11.38
C THR A 121 14.89 -0.24 10.74
N PRO A 122 15.34 -1.34 11.37
CA PRO A 122 15.04 -2.69 10.88
C PRO A 122 13.54 -2.94 10.68
N ARG A 123 12.69 -2.40 11.57
CA ARG A 123 11.24 -2.51 11.45
C ARG A 123 10.73 -1.81 10.19
N GLN A 124 11.17 -0.59 9.92
CA GLN A 124 10.76 0.14 8.70
C GLN A 124 11.19 -0.61 7.44
N LEU A 125 12.43 -1.11 7.39
CA LEU A 125 12.91 -1.94 6.27
C LEU A 125 12.01 -3.17 6.06
N ASP A 126 11.73 -3.92 7.13
CA ASP A 126 10.86 -5.10 7.05
C ASP A 126 9.46 -4.78 6.52
N VAL A 127 8.90 -3.62 6.87
CA VAL A 127 7.58 -3.17 6.39
C VAL A 127 7.62 -2.84 4.89
N PHE A 128 8.64 -2.11 4.41
CA PHE A 128 8.81 -1.83 2.98
C PHE A 128 8.96 -3.10 2.15
N GLU A 129 9.79 -4.04 2.59
CA GLU A 129 9.98 -5.32 1.91
C GLU A 129 8.69 -6.18 1.95
N SER A 130 7.94 -6.16 3.05
CA SER A 130 6.66 -6.86 3.16
C SER A 130 5.61 -6.26 2.21
N ALA A 131 5.60 -4.93 2.07
CA ALA A 131 4.73 -4.22 1.16
C ALA A 131 5.06 -4.52 -0.30
N ALA A 132 6.36 -4.48 -0.68
CA ALA A 132 6.82 -4.90 -2.00
C ALA A 132 6.37 -6.33 -2.31
N ALA A 133 6.58 -7.26 -1.36
CA ALA A 133 6.16 -8.64 -1.51
C ALA A 133 4.64 -8.83 -1.69
N ARG A 134 3.79 -7.94 -1.15
CA ARG A 134 2.33 -7.95 -1.42
C ARG A 134 2.07 -7.62 -2.90
N TRP A 135 2.71 -6.58 -3.44
CA TRP A 135 2.55 -6.19 -4.85
C TRP A 135 3.17 -7.19 -5.83
N GLU A 136 4.34 -7.76 -5.54
CA GLU A 136 5.03 -8.77 -6.38
C GLU A 136 4.33 -10.14 -6.42
N ARG A 137 3.39 -10.40 -5.49
CA ARG A 137 2.48 -11.55 -5.63
C ARG A 137 1.41 -11.29 -6.68
N ILE A 138 1.04 -10.02 -6.89
CA ILE A 138 0.03 -9.61 -7.86
C ILE A 138 0.67 -9.43 -9.22
N ILE A 139 1.75 -8.66 -9.32
CA ILE A 139 2.50 -8.42 -10.56
C ILE A 139 3.54 -9.53 -10.70
N ILE A 140 3.36 -10.41 -11.67
CA ILE A 140 4.18 -11.62 -11.78
C ILE A 140 5.07 -11.66 -13.02
N LYS A 141 4.79 -10.83 -14.03
CA LYS A 141 5.64 -10.73 -15.21
C LYS A 141 6.52 -9.50 -15.14
N ASP A 142 7.77 -9.73 -15.49
CA ASP A 142 8.80 -8.76 -15.81
C ASP A 142 8.31 -7.67 -16.80
N VAL A 143 8.87 -6.47 -16.66
CA VAL A 143 8.71 -5.34 -17.58
C VAL A 143 10.09 -4.85 -18.07
N PRO A 144 10.21 -4.29 -19.29
CA PRO A 144 11.51 -4.08 -19.93
C PRO A 144 12.52 -3.29 -19.07
N SER A 145 13.72 -3.81 -18.87
CA SER A 145 14.77 -3.09 -18.15
C SER A 145 15.25 -1.86 -18.94
N PHE A 146 15.71 -0.83 -18.23
CA PHE A 146 16.31 0.37 -18.80
C PHE A 146 17.76 0.48 -18.33
N THR A 147 18.70 0.74 -19.24
CA THR A 147 20.08 1.08 -18.88
C THR A 147 20.40 2.50 -19.27
N GLY A 148 20.83 3.31 -18.30
CA GLY A 148 21.19 4.71 -18.49
C GLY A 148 21.31 5.47 -17.18
N THR A 149 21.11 6.79 -17.26
CA THR A 149 21.13 7.70 -16.11
C THR A 149 19.74 8.27 -15.88
N LEU A 150 19.15 8.03 -14.70
CA LEU A 150 17.87 8.61 -14.30
C LEU A 150 18.08 9.66 -13.21
N PRO A 151 17.59 10.91 -13.39
CA PRO A 151 17.55 11.89 -12.33
C PRO A 151 16.83 11.35 -11.09
N SER A 152 17.34 11.68 -9.90
CA SER A 152 16.65 11.38 -8.65
C SER A 152 15.33 12.16 -8.57
N ALA A 153 14.38 11.61 -7.83
CA ALA A 153 13.16 12.25 -7.39
C ALA A 153 13.42 13.49 -6.54
N PHE A 154 14.60 13.61 -5.92
CA PHE A 154 14.96 14.68 -5.00
C PHE A 154 16.07 15.59 -5.55
N ILE A 155 15.93 16.90 -5.31
CA ILE A 155 16.92 17.89 -5.70
C ILE A 155 18.22 17.66 -4.92
N GLY A 156 19.36 17.67 -5.62
CA GLY A 156 20.68 17.55 -4.99
C GLY A 156 21.07 16.11 -4.61
N VAL A 157 20.20 15.13 -4.86
CA VAL A 157 20.51 13.71 -4.70
C VAL A 157 21.13 13.17 -5.99
N PRO A 158 22.22 12.37 -5.93
CA PRO A 158 22.84 11.81 -7.12
C PRO A 158 21.85 11.00 -7.96
N ALA A 159 22.00 11.07 -9.30
CA ALA A 159 21.23 10.26 -10.23
C ALA A 159 21.38 8.76 -9.97
N ILE A 160 20.38 7.99 -10.43
CA ILE A 160 20.43 6.53 -10.48
C ILE A 160 21.17 6.16 -11.77
N GLU A 161 22.29 5.46 -11.63
CA GLU A 161 23.16 5.08 -12.73
C GLU A 161 23.10 3.57 -12.97
N GLY A 162 23.10 3.15 -14.22
CA GLY A 162 23.20 1.74 -14.62
C GLY A 162 21.87 1.16 -15.06
N THR A 163 21.66 -0.13 -14.79
CA THR A 163 20.46 -0.86 -15.19
C THR A 163 19.42 -0.78 -14.09
N VAL A 164 18.25 -0.25 -14.43
CA VAL A 164 17.03 -0.36 -13.63
C VAL A 164 16.19 -1.47 -14.23
N ASP A 165 16.00 -2.52 -13.44
CA ASP A 165 15.12 -3.64 -13.75
C ASP A 165 13.77 -3.42 -13.08
N ASP A 166 12.68 -3.66 -13.81
CA ASP A 166 11.30 -3.41 -13.39
C ASP A 166 10.98 -2.01 -12.84
N ILE A 167 11.26 -1.75 -11.56
CA ILE A 167 11.05 -0.45 -10.93
C ILE A 167 12.05 -0.20 -9.80
N VAL A 168 12.53 1.04 -9.72
CA VAL A 168 13.24 1.57 -8.55
C VAL A 168 12.43 2.63 -7.83
N ILE A 169 12.27 2.50 -6.52
CA ILE A 169 11.56 3.47 -5.68
C ILE A 169 12.53 4.12 -4.71
N GLU A 170 12.68 5.44 -4.80
CA GLU A 170 13.43 6.21 -3.81
C GLU A 170 12.56 6.44 -2.57
N VAL A 171 13.11 6.14 -1.40
CA VAL A 171 12.38 6.21 -0.13
C VAL A 171 13.06 7.20 0.81
N VAL A 172 12.26 8.13 1.34
CA VAL A 172 12.67 9.09 2.37
C VAL A 172 11.66 9.06 3.51
N ILE A 173 12.16 9.01 4.73
CA ILE A 173 11.42 9.30 5.96
C ILE A 173 12.12 10.48 6.62
N ALA A 174 11.51 11.65 6.56
CA ALA A 174 12.06 12.90 7.09
C ALA A 174 10.92 13.91 7.32
N PRO A 175 11.14 14.99 8.10
CA PRO A 175 10.10 15.99 8.30
C PRO A 175 9.62 16.61 6.97
N ILE A 176 8.30 16.75 6.81
CA ILE A 176 7.69 17.41 5.65
C ILE A 176 7.08 18.74 6.07
N ASP A 177 6.05 18.70 6.92
CA ASP A 177 5.35 19.90 7.38
C ASP A 177 4.83 19.84 8.82
N GLY A 178 5.25 18.81 9.55
CA GLY A 178 4.94 18.62 10.96
C GLY A 178 3.63 17.87 11.19
N PRO A 179 3.26 17.58 12.45
CA PRO A 179 2.21 16.62 12.76
C PRO A 179 0.83 16.96 12.19
N GLY A 180 0.13 15.94 11.67
CA GLY A 180 -1.28 15.94 11.30
C GLY A 180 -1.58 16.71 10.02
N ARG A 181 -0.58 16.87 9.14
CA ARG A 181 -0.72 17.58 7.88
C ARG A 181 -0.42 16.67 6.70
N ILE A 182 0.80 16.62 6.16
CA ILE A 182 1.13 15.68 5.10
C ILE A 182 1.69 14.41 5.73
N LEU A 183 0.96 13.32 5.59
CA LEU A 183 1.39 12.00 6.03
C LEU A 183 2.44 11.42 5.07
N GLY A 184 2.21 11.59 3.77
CA GLY A 184 3.06 11.02 2.74
C GLY A 184 2.87 11.64 1.37
N GLN A 185 3.89 11.50 0.54
CA GLN A 185 3.87 11.86 -0.87
C GLN A 185 4.43 10.70 -1.69
N ALA A 186 3.65 10.19 -2.63
CA ALA A 186 4.08 9.07 -3.44
C ALA A 186 3.60 9.17 -4.89
N GLY A 187 4.34 8.50 -5.78
CA GLY A 187 3.94 8.38 -7.17
C GLY A 187 5.10 8.09 -8.12
N PRO A 188 4.78 7.85 -9.41
CA PRO A 188 5.76 7.72 -10.46
C PRO A 188 6.56 9.01 -10.66
N ARG A 189 7.83 8.86 -11.03
CA ARG A 189 8.71 9.96 -11.43
C ARG A 189 9.06 9.86 -12.90
N PHE A 190 9.53 8.69 -13.33
CA PHE A 190 9.77 8.39 -14.73
C PHE A 190 9.01 7.13 -15.13
N VAL A 191 8.38 7.19 -16.31
CA VAL A 191 7.68 6.05 -16.92
C VAL A 191 8.35 5.64 -18.22
N ARG A 192 8.19 4.38 -18.63
CA ARG A 192 8.64 3.91 -19.93
C ARG A 192 7.73 4.44 -21.02
N ASN A 193 8.29 4.92 -22.12
CA ASN A 193 7.51 5.40 -23.26
C ASN A 193 6.83 4.24 -24.04
N SER A 194 7.37 3.03 -23.95
CA SER A 194 6.87 1.84 -24.66
C SER A 194 5.50 1.38 -24.16
N ASP A 195 5.32 1.33 -22.84
CA ASP A 195 4.11 0.82 -22.20
C ASP A 195 3.47 1.81 -21.22
N ASN A 196 4.09 2.96 -20.96
CA ASN A 196 3.64 3.97 -19.99
C ASN A 196 3.54 3.43 -18.55
N LEU A 197 4.34 2.43 -18.18
CA LEU A 197 4.46 1.91 -16.81
C LEU A 197 5.62 2.58 -16.07
N THR A 198 5.52 2.64 -14.75
CA THR A 198 6.53 3.26 -13.89
C THR A 198 7.87 2.55 -14.01
N LEU A 199 8.95 3.32 -14.25
CA LEU A 199 10.34 2.86 -14.18
C LEU A 199 11.01 3.32 -12.89
N SER A 200 10.73 4.56 -12.46
CA SER A 200 11.13 5.03 -11.15
C SER A 200 10.01 5.78 -10.45
N GLY A 201 9.97 5.65 -9.14
CA GLY A 201 9.00 6.30 -8.27
C GLY A 201 9.62 6.84 -6.99
N VAL A 202 8.78 7.45 -6.17
CA VAL A 202 9.18 7.96 -4.87
C VAL A 202 8.10 7.66 -3.83
N MET A 203 8.54 7.41 -2.59
CA MET A 203 7.71 7.49 -1.40
C MET A 203 8.42 8.36 -0.37
N PHE A 204 7.77 9.45 0.05
CA PHE A 204 8.29 10.40 1.04
C PHE A 204 7.28 10.52 2.18
N PHE A 205 7.60 9.98 3.35
CA PHE A 205 6.74 10.02 4.53
C PHE A 205 7.21 11.05 5.53
N ASP A 206 6.25 11.76 6.16
CA ASP A 206 6.58 12.67 7.26
C ASP A 206 6.86 11.85 8.52
N VAL A 207 8.09 11.96 9.02
CA VAL A 207 8.53 11.29 10.24
C VAL A 207 7.69 11.69 11.46
N ASP A 208 7.14 12.91 11.46
CA ASP A 208 6.35 13.45 12.57
C ASP A 208 4.96 12.78 12.71
N ASP A 209 4.52 12.04 11.68
CA ASP A 209 3.22 11.33 11.66
C ASP A 209 3.35 9.80 11.80
N LEU A 210 4.58 9.26 11.74
CA LEU A 210 4.80 7.81 11.74
C LEU A 210 4.52 7.13 13.08
N ASP A 211 4.91 7.73 14.20
CA ASP A 211 4.71 7.14 15.53
C ASP A 211 3.23 6.85 15.78
N PHE A 212 2.34 7.74 15.33
CA PHE A 212 0.89 7.57 15.43
C PHE A 212 0.37 6.41 14.54
N LEU A 213 0.92 6.24 13.34
CA LEU A 213 0.52 5.15 12.44
C LEU A 213 1.01 3.79 12.94
N ASP A 214 2.23 3.74 13.47
CA ASP A 214 2.80 2.54 14.08
C ASP A 214 2.01 2.12 15.32
N GLU A 215 1.60 3.07 16.17
CA GLU A 215 0.75 2.78 17.34
C GLU A 215 -0.63 2.21 16.97
N LEU A 216 -1.13 2.53 15.77
CA LEU A 216 -2.42 2.04 15.26
C LEU A 216 -2.30 0.80 14.37
N ASP A 217 -1.09 0.24 14.19
CA ASP A 217 -0.79 -0.85 13.26
C ASP A 217 -1.19 -0.54 11.79
N LEU A 218 -1.23 0.75 11.42
CA LEU A 218 -1.64 1.20 10.06
C LEU A 218 -0.46 1.48 9.13
N PHE A 219 0.76 1.55 9.67
CA PHE A 219 1.93 1.95 8.89
C PHE A 219 2.21 1.03 7.69
N GLU A 220 2.01 -0.29 7.84
CA GLU A 220 2.16 -1.22 6.73
C GLU A 220 1.11 -0.99 5.63
N ASP A 221 -0.16 -0.82 5.99
CA ASP A 221 -1.23 -0.57 5.03
C ASP A 221 -1.01 0.74 4.27
N VAL A 222 -0.55 1.79 4.95
CA VAL A 222 -0.14 3.06 4.33
C VAL A 222 0.99 2.84 3.32
N ILE A 223 2.06 2.12 3.67
CA ILE A 223 3.17 1.88 2.73
C ILE A 223 2.69 1.10 1.50
N VAL A 224 1.83 0.09 1.69
CA VAL A 224 1.29 -0.70 0.57
C VAL A 224 0.42 0.20 -0.31
N HIS A 225 -0.39 1.06 0.29
CA HIS A 225 -1.24 2.04 -0.39
C HIS A 225 -0.41 3.00 -1.27
N GLU A 226 0.55 3.71 -0.67
CA GLU A 226 1.43 4.65 -1.38
C GLU A 226 2.22 3.97 -2.51
N MET A 227 2.67 2.74 -2.29
CA MET A 227 3.34 1.96 -3.32
C MET A 227 2.40 1.62 -4.49
N GLY A 228 1.10 1.47 -4.23
CA GLY A 228 0.07 1.36 -5.28
C GLY A 228 0.01 2.59 -6.19
N HIS A 229 0.12 3.80 -5.61
CA HIS A 229 0.20 5.04 -6.39
C HIS A 229 1.47 5.13 -7.21
N VAL A 230 2.62 4.70 -6.66
CA VAL A 230 3.87 4.57 -7.41
C VAL A 230 3.72 3.62 -8.60
N LEU A 231 3.05 2.49 -8.42
CA LEU A 231 2.83 1.50 -9.47
C LEU A 231 1.84 1.98 -10.54
N GLY A 232 1.05 3.03 -10.29
CA GLY A 232 0.21 3.65 -11.31
C GLY A 232 -1.28 3.70 -11.00
N ILE A 233 -1.70 3.19 -9.85
CA ILE A 233 -3.10 3.24 -9.43
C ILE A 233 -3.43 4.70 -9.10
N GLY A 234 -4.48 5.25 -9.72
CA GLY A 234 -4.85 6.65 -9.57
C GLY A 234 -4.01 7.63 -10.41
N THR A 235 -2.70 7.40 -10.50
CA THR A 235 -1.72 8.26 -11.18
C THR A 235 -1.65 8.02 -12.69
N LEU A 236 -1.55 6.75 -13.12
CA LEU A 236 -1.32 6.41 -14.53
C LEU A 236 -2.60 6.06 -15.30
N TRP A 237 -3.77 6.11 -14.66
CA TRP A 237 -5.06 5.73 -15.27
C TRP A 237 -5.37 6.47 -16.58
N ASN A 238 -5.03 7.77 -16.64
CA ASN A 238 -5.21 8.59 -17.84
C ASN A 238 -3.88 9.12 -18.42
N PHE A 239 -2.75 8.57 -18.00
CA PHE A 239 -1.46 8.88 -18.60
C PHE A 239 -1.32 8.09 -19.92
N ASN A 240 -1.51 8.77 -21.05
CA ASN A 240 -1.62 8.17 -22.39
C ASN A 240 -2.62 7.00 -22.49
N ARG A 241 -3.64 7.03 -21.63
CA ARG A 241 -4.71 6.03 -21.48
C ARG A 241 -6.03 6.73 -21.18
N MET A 242 -7.12 5.96 -21.14
CA MET A 242 -8.46 6.49 -20.82
C MET A 242 -9.21 5.54 -19.86
N LEU A 243 -8.59 5.23 -18.73
CA LEU A 243 -9.15 4.33 -17.71
C LEU A 243 -10.07 5.03 -16.71
N ARG A 244 -10.01 6.35 -16.58
CA ARG A 244 -10.93 7.16 -15.78
C ARG A 244 -11.78 8.04 -16.67
N GLN A 245 -13.11 7.93 -16.55
CA GLN A 245 -14.07 8.72 -17.32
C GLN A 245 -15.21 9.26 -16.44
N GLY A 246 -16.15 9.99 -17.05
CA GLY A 246 -17.26 10.64 -16.37
C GLY A 246 -16.91 12.03 -15.83
N PRO A 247 -17.91 12.80 -15.37
CA PRO A 247 -17.68 14.09 -14.74
C PRO A 247 -16.97 13.90 -13.41
N ASN A 248 -16.19 14.90 -13.00
CA ASN A 248 -15.52 14.91 -11.70
C ASN A 248 -16.45 14.71 -10.48
N SER A 249 -17.74 14.98 -10.65
CA SER A 249 -18.78 14.78 -9.62
C SER A 249 -19.24 13.33 -9.51
N ASN A 250 -19.01 12.49 -10.52
CA ASN A 250 -19.32 11.06 -10.49
C ASN A 250 -18.44 10.29 -11.51
N PRO A 251 -17.12 10.23 -11.28
CA PRO A 251 -16.20 9.55 -12.15
C PRO A 251 -16.28 8.03 -11.96
N TYR A 252 -15.90 7.28 -12.99
CA TYR A 252 -15.87 5.83 -12.96
C TYR A 252 -14.66 5.29 -13.72
N PHE A 253 -14.25 4.09 -13.34
CA PHE A 253 -13.16 3.35 -13.95
C PHE A 253 -13.68 2.51 -15.10
N THR A 254 -13.02 2.56 -16.25
CA THR A 254 -13.44 1.89 -17.49
C THR A 254 -12.63 0.63 -17.80
N GLY A 255 -11.61 0.33 -16.99
CA GLY A 255 -10.80 -0.88 -17.15
C GLY A 255 -11.64 -2.14 -17.01
N LYS A 256 -11.43 -3.08 -17.94
CA LYS A 256 -12.23 -4.29 -18.07
C LYS A 256 -12.02 -5.22 -16.88
N PHE A 257 -10.77 -5.42 -16.48
CA PHE A 257 -10.41 -6.44 -15.49
C PHE A 257 -10.83 -6.02 -14.08
N ALA A 258 -10.62 -4.75 -13.70
CA ALA A 258 -11.13 -4.24 -12.43
C ALA A 258 -12.66 -4.32 -12.36
N ASN A 259 -13.37 -3.96 -13.44
CA ASN A 259 -14.83 -4.05 -13.48
C ASN A 259 -15.36 -5.50 -13.40
N ILE A 260 -14.65 -6.48 -13.97
CA ILE A 260 -15.01 -7.90 -13.79
C ILE A 260 -15.00 -8.28 -12.30
N HIS A 261 -13.97 -7.87 -11.57
CA HIS A 261 -13.86 -8.16 -10.14
C HIS A 261 -14.86 -7.35 -9.31
N TRP A 262 -15.05 -6.07 -9.60
CA TRP A 262 -16.08 -5.24 -8.98
C TRP A 262 -17.46 -5.91 -9.04
N ASN A 263 -17.87 -6.37 -10.22
CA ASN A 263 -19.14 -7.06 -10.41
C ASN A 263 -19.18 -8.44 -9.73
N ALA A 264 -18.05 -9.14 -9.67
CA ALA A 264 -17.95 -10.44 -8.99
C ALA A 264 -18.08 -10.32 -7.47
N GLU A 265 -17.56 -9.25 -6.87
CA GLU A 265 -17.74 -8.93 -5.45
C GLU A 265 -19.17 -8.42 -5.14
N GLY A 266 -20.00 -8.22 -6.18
CA GLY A 266 -21.41 -7.86 -6.04
C GLY A 266 -21.70 -6.39 -6.27
N GLY A 267 -20.74 -5.63 -6.81
CA GLY A 267 -20.97 -4.30 -7.35
C GLY A 267 -21.91 -4.31 -8.55
N LEU A 268 -22.59 -3.20 -8.78
CA LEU A 268 -23.44 -2.98 -9.94
C LEU A 268 -22.82 -1.89 -10.84
N ASN A 269 -23.19 -1.86 -12.11
CA ASN A 269 -22.73 -0.85 -13.09
C ASN A 269 -21.20 -0.72 -13.12
N GLU A 270 -20.68 0.49 -13.41
CA GLU A 270 -19.25 0.74 -13.50
C GLU A 270 -18.62 1.03 -12.13
N LEU A 271 -17.38 0.57 -11.96
CA LEU A 271 -16.56 0.74 -10.76
C LEU A 271 -16.39 2.24 -10.43
N PRO A 272 -16.89 2.71 -9.28
CA PRO A 272 -16.84 4.11 -8.89
C PRO A 272 -15.44 4.56 -8.45
N ILE A 273 -15.03 5.72 -8.96
CA ILE A 273 -13.82 6.44 -8.51
C ILE A 273 -14.24 7.52 -7.51
N GLU A 274 -13.35 7.84 -6.56
CA GLU A 274 -13.58 8.87 -5.55
C GLU A 274 -13.87 10.24 -6.18
N ASN A 275 -14.96 10.87 -5.73
CA ASN A 275 -15.51 12.12 -6.25
C ASN A 275 -15.51 13.23 -5.19
N MET A 276 -14.99 12.95 -4.00
CA MET A 276 -14.85 13.88 -2.88
C MET A 276 -13.38 14.04 -2.48
N GLY A 277 -13.09 14.94 -1.54
CA GLY A 277 -11.74 15.20 -1.03
C GLY A 277 -10.93 16.19 -1.87
N GLY A 278 -9.65 16.33 -1.49
CA GLY A 278 -8.69 17.23 -2.11
C GLY A 278 -8.07 16.68 -3.41
N PRO A 279 -7.08 17.37 -3.99
CA PRO A 279 -6.35 16.88 -5.17
C PRO A 279 -5.60 15.56 -4.96
N GLY A 280 -5.15 15.26 -3.73
CA GLY A 280 -4.57 13.94 -3.39
C GLY A 280 -5.63 12.84 -3.39
N THR A 281 -6.84 13.14 -2.93
CA THR A 281 -7.94 12.17 -2.81
C THR A 281 -8.69 11.92 -4.12
N ARG A 282 -9.24 13.00 -4.67
CA ARG A 282 -10.31 12.90 -5.66
C ARG A 282 -9.72 12.40 -6.95
N LEU A 283 -10.43 11.51 -7.64
CA LEU A 283 -10.07 10.99 -8.96
C LEU A 283 -8.89 10.00 -9.00
N SER A 284 -8.25 9.74 -7.86
CA SER A 284 -7.07 8.86 -7.76
C SER A 284 -7.32 7.60 -6.93
N HIS A 285 -8.45 7.55 -6.23
CA HIS A 285 -8.82 6.44 -5.34
C HIS A 285 -10.11 5.76 -5.77
N TRP A 286 -10.33 4.55 -5.24
CA TRP A 286 -11.68 4.00 -5.24
C TRP A 286 -12.61 4.77 -4.31
N ARG A 287 -13.91 4.78 -4.64
CA ARG A 287 -14.88 5.56 -3.87
C ARG A 287 -15.12 4.95 -2.48
N GLU A 288 -14.67 5.64 -1.45
CA GLU A 288 -14.69 5.16 -0.06
C GLU A 288 -16.10 4.84 0.43
N SER A 289 -17.08 5.70 0.12
CA SER A 289 -18.47 5.49 0.54
C SER A 289 -19.10 4.19 0.03
N LEU A 290 -18.48 3.54 -0.96
CA LEU A 290 -18.95 2.31 -1.57
C LEU A 290 -18.01 1.14 -1.30
N LEU A 291 -16.70 1.33 -1.48
CA LEU A 291 -15.70 0.26 -1.31
C LEU A 291 -15.22 0.11 0.14
N ARG A 292 -15.41 1.11 1.00
CA ARG A 292 -15.05 1.04 2.42
C ARG A 292 -13.59 0.63 2.61
N ASN A 293 -13.34 -0.46 3.33
CA ASN A 293 -12.00 -0.91 3.68
C ASN A 293 -11.19 -1.53 2.53
N GLU A 294 -11.52 -1.29 1.26
CA GLU A 294 -10.61 -1.68 0.18
C GLU A 294 -9.35 -0.82 0.27
N LEU A 295 -8.16 -1.42 0.19
CA LEU A 295 -6.91 -0.74 0.51
C LEU A 295 -6.67 0.56 -0.27
N MET A 296 -7.09 0.65 -1.54
CA MET A 296 -6.83 1.79 -2.42
C MET A 296 -7.98 2.81 -2.45
N THR A 297 -8.84 2.84 -1.42
CA THR A 297 -9.66 4.01 -1.15
C THR A 297 -8.84 5.09 -0.45
N GLY A 298 -9.27 6.36 -0.50
CA GLY A 298 -8.54 7.45 0.15
C GLY A 298 -8.57 7.43 1.68
N PHE A 299 -8.99 6.33 2.31
CA PHE A 299 -9.16 6.24 3.76
C PHE A 299 -8.69 4.86 4.22
N ILE A 300 -7.59 4.83 4.97
CA ILE A 300 -7.19 3.62 5.69
C ILE A 300 -8.11 3.48 6.89
N ASN A 301 -8.86 2.38 6.89
CA ASN A 301 -9.82 2.06 7.94
C ASN A 301 -9.10 1.37 9.10
N LEU A 302 -9.60 1.57 10.31
CA LEU A 302 -9.13 0.77 11.45
C LEU A 302 -9.50 -0.70 11.23
N GLY A 303 -8.54 -1.60 11.43
CA GLY A 303 -8.71 -3.03 11.17
C GLY A 303 -8.12 -3.44 9.82
N GLU A 304 -8.76 -4.38 9.15
CA GLU A 304 -8.24 -4.95 7.90
C GLU A 304 -8.54 -4.05 6.69
N ASN A 305 -7.50 -3.70 5.92
CA ASN A 305 -7.61 -3.03 4.62
C ASN A 305 -7.13 -3.96 3.49
N PRO A 306 -7.99 -4.86 2.98
CA PRO A 306 -7.60 -5.81 1.97
C PRO A 306 -7.22 -5.17 0.63
N LEU A 307 -6.08 -5.61 0.09
CA LEU A 307 -5.68 -5.38 -1.29
C LEU A 307 -6.46 -6.33 -2.21
N SER A 308 -7.59 -5.88 -2.73
CA SER A 308 -8.57 -6.74 -3.38
C SER A 308 -8.20 -7.11 -4.82
N ARG A 309 -8.96 -8.06 -5.38
CA ARG A 309 -8.87 -8.39 -6.82
C ARG A 309 -9.32 -7.25 -7.73
N ILE A 310 -10.10 -6.30 -7.23
CA ILE A 310 -10.49 -5.09 -7.97
C ILE A 310 -9.22 -4.29 -8.31
N THR A 311 -8.41 -4.01 -7.29
CA THR A 311 -7.13 -3.32 -7.43
C THR A 311 -6.14 -4.11 -8.28
N ALA A 312 -6.03 -5.44 -8.06
CA ALA A 312 -5.22 -6.30 -8.91
C ALA A 312 -5.63 -6.29 -10.40
N GLY A 313 -6.93 -6.15 -10.66
CA GLY A 313 -7.49 -5.96 -12.00
C GLY A 313 -7.08 -4.63 -12.63
N SER A 314 -7.06 -3.54 -11.85
CA SER A 314 -6.62 -2.21 -12.30
C SER A 314 -5.17 -2.22 -12.80
N LEU A 315 -4.27 -2.94 -12.12
CA LEU A 315 -2.89 -3.15 -12.60
C LEU A 315 -2.84 -3.88 -13.94
N ARG A 316 -3.74 -4.84 -14.16
CA ARG A 316 -3.85 -5.52 -15.46
C ARG A 316 -4.36 -4.59 -16.55
N ASP A 317 -5.32 -3.72 -16.22
CA ASP A 317 -5.84 -2.70 -17.13
C ASP A 317 -4.79 -1.61 -17.46
N LEU A 318 -3.86 -1.32 -16.54
CA LEU A 318 -2.69 -0.46 -16.79
C LEU A 318 -1.70 -1.10 -17.78
N GLY A 319 -1.58 -2.42 -17.78
CA GLY A 319 -0.71 -3.17 -18.69
C GLY A 319 0.28 -4.10 -17.99
N TYR A 320 0.35 -4.11 -16.66
CA TYR A 320 1.21 -5.04 -15.93
C TYR A 320 0.80 -6.50 -16.18
N GLY A 321 1.77 -7.39 -16.13
CA GLY A 321 1.53 -8.83 -16.09
C GLY A 321 0.99 -9.30 -14.74
N SER A 322 -0.20 -8.83 -14.36
CA SER A 322 -0.87 -9.18 -13.12
C SER A 322 -1.49 -10.58 -13.18
N ALA A 323 -1.33 -11.35 -12.10
CA ALA A 323 -1.96 -12.64 -11.84
C ALA A 323 -3.44 -12.50 -11.41
N MET A 324 -3.92 -11.26 -11.19
CA MET A 324 -5.28 -10.94 -10.75
C MET A 324 -5.68 -11.68 -9.47
N VAL A 325 -4.69 -11.93 -8.60
CA VAL A 325 -4.89 -12.41 -7.23
C VAL A 325 -5.06 -11.20 -6.31
N GLY A 326 -5.77 -11.38 -5.20
CA GLY A 326 -6.01 -10.35 -4.20
C GLY A 326 -6.48 -11.00 -2.91
N GLU A 327 -6.40 -10.23 -1.84
CA GLU A 327 -6.88 -10.62 -0.52
C GLU A 327 -8.40 -10.77 -0.51
N GLN A 328 -8.93 -11.51 0.48
CA GLN A 328 -10.38 -11.63 0.63
C GLN A 328 -10.95 -10.25 0.96
N TYR A 329 -12.00 -9.87 0.24
CA TYR A 329 -12.65 -8.59 0.37
C TYR A 329 -14.15 -8.79 0.19
N ASP A 330 -14.93 -8.36 1.17
CA ASP A 330 -16.38 -8.59 1.19
C ASP A 330 -17.14 -7.29 0.89
N LEU A 331 -17.50 -7.11 -0.37
CA LEU A 331 -18.35 -6.01 -0.78
C LEU A 331 -19.84 -6.36 -0.54
N PRO A 332 -20.65 -5.46 0.05
CA PRO A 332 -22.08 -5.69 0.15
C PRO A 332 -22.72 -5.92 -1.23
N LYS A 333 -23.39 -7.07 -1.40
CA LYS A 333 -24.03 -7.38 -2.68
C LYS A 333 -25.09 -6.34 -3.06
N GLY A 334 -25.03 -5.88 -4.31
CA GLY A 334 -25.90 -4.84 -4.83
C GLY A 334 -25.38 -3.43 -4.55
N THR A 335 -24.11 -3.27 -4.17
CA THR A 335 -23.51 -1.93 -3.98
C THR A 335 -23.61 -1.15 -5.30
N PRO A 336 -24.24 0.04 -5.29
CA PRO A 336 -24.50 0.79 -6.51
C PRO A 336 -23.19 1.40 -7.04
N GLY A 337 -22.76 1.00 -8.24
CA GLY A 337 -21.71 1.72 -8.96
C GLY A 337 -22.26 2.89 -9.77
N VAL A 338 -21.46 3.40 -10.68
CA VAL A 338 -21.83 4.54 -11.52
C VAL A 338 -22.70 4.06 -12.67
N ASP A 339 -23.98 4.44 -12.66
CA ASP A 339 -24.83 4.31 -13.83
C ASP A 339 -24.44 5.37 -14.86
N ILE A 340 -23.87 4.92 -15.98
CA ILE A 340 -23.49 5.79 -17.10
C ILE A 340 -24.68 6.53 -17.72
N ASN A 341 -25.91 6.09 -17.44
CA ASN A 341 -27.14 6.71 -17.93
C ASN A 341 -27.71 7.76 -16.96
N GLU A 342 -27.25 7.82 -15.69
CA GLU A 342 -27.82 8.68 -14.63
C GLU A 342 -26.74 9.47 -13.87
N LEU A 343 -25.85 10.17 -14.57
CA LEU A 343 -24.77 10.94 -13.94
C LEU A 343 -25.27 12.25 -13.29
N ALA A 344 -25.78 12.18 -12.04
CA ALA A 344 -25.85 13.32 -11.12
C ALA A 344 -25.94 12.93 -9.62
N ALA A 345 -24.86 13.25 -8.89
CA ALA A 345 -24.73 13.59 -7.46
C ALA A 345 -25.16 12.60 -6.35
N SER A 346 -24.21 12.22 -5.47
CA SER A 346 -24.44 12.12 -4.02
C SER A 346 -23.12 12.16 -3.20
N ARG A 347 -23.27 12.36 -1.87
CA ARG A 347 -22.24 12.68 -0.84
C ARG A 347 -22.14 11.59 0.25
N SER A 348 -21.01 11.68 0.97
CA SER A 348 -20.30 10.76 1.87
C SER A 348 -20.76 10.65 3.33
N ASP A 349 -20.31 9.58 3.98
CA ASP A 349 -19.75 9.49 5.35
C ASP A 349 -18.61 8.45 5.28
N GLN A 350 -17.44 8.62 5.95
CA GLN A 350 -16.45 7.58 6.35
C GLN A 350 -15.21 8.13 7.11
N GLY A 351 -14.57 7.23 7.90
CA GLY A 351 -13.11 7.00 8.05
C GLY A 351 -12.16 8.03 8.70
N ILE A 352 -10.94 7.59 9.07
CA ILE A 352 -9.78 8.48 9.29
C ILE A 352 -9.27 8.90 7.91
N ASN A 353 -9.22 10.20 7.66
CA ASN A 353 -8.98 10.78 6.35
C ASN A 353 -7.48 10.92 6.05
N ILE A 354 -6.85 9.87 5.52
CA ILE A 354 -5.47 9.98 4.98
C ILE A 354 -5.43 10.84 3.70
N ALA A 355 -6.56 10.90 2.99
CA ALA A 355 -6.74 11.57 1.72
C ALA A 355 -6.52 13.09 1.75
N GLU A 356 -6.82 13.77 2.86
CA GLU A 356 -6.52 15.19 3.06
C GLU A 356 -5.05 15.44 3.41
N MET A 357 -4.33 14.36 3.78
CA MET A 357 -2.95 14.36 4.24
C MET A 357 -1.98 13.75 3.22
N GLU A 358 -2.47 13.34 2.05
CA GLU A 358 -1.68 12.69 1.00
C GLU A 358 -1.41 13.65 -0.17
N VAL A 359 -0.20 13.56 -0.73
CA VAL A 359 0.14 14.20 -2.01
C VAL A 359 0.56 13.16 -3.04
N ILE A 360 -0.33 12.89 -3.99
CA ILE A 360 -0.03 12.02 -5.12
C ILE A 360 0.77 12.78 -6.18
N LEU A 361 1.83 12.14 -6.68
CA LEU A 361 2.75 12.69 -7.68
C LEU A 361 2.52 12.08 -9.05
N GLU A 362 2.43 12.93 -10.06
CA GLU A 362 2.38 12.53 -11.47
C GLU A 362 3.80 12.36 -12.06
N PRO A 363 3.96 11.61 -13.16
CA PRO A 363 5.24 11.49 -13.84
C PRO A 363 5.80 12.86 -14.25
N ILE A 364 7.11 13.05 -14.06
CA ILE A 364 7.84 14.23 -14.53
C ILE A 364 8.62 13.98 -15.81
N GLY A 365 8.75 12.71 -16.21
CA GLY A 365 9.47 12.33 -17.40
C GLY A 365 9.10 10.98 -17.96
N VAL A 366 9.56 10.76 -19.19
CA VAL A 366 9.43 9.51 -19.94
C VAL A 366 10.80 9.06 -20.40
N VAL A 367 11.02 7.75 -20.40
CA VAL A 367 12.24 7.16 -20.93
C VAL A 367 11.96 6.40 -22.21
N SER A 368 12.85 6.50 -23.19
CA SER A 368 12.83 5.67 -24.39
C SER A 368 14.05 4.77 -24.39
N THR A 369 13.84 3.49 -24.69
CA THR A 369 14.92 2.55 -24.97
C THR A 369 15.11 2.47 -26.47
N ASN A 370 16.31 2.78 -26.95
CA ASN A 370 16.69 2.46 -28.32
C ASN A 370 17.07 0.96 -28.37
N GLU A 371 16.55 0.26 -29.39
CA GLU A 371 16.99 -1.10 -29.74
C GLU A 371 18.42 -1.11 -30.30
#